data_AF-A0A5M3ZAA0-F1
#
_entry.id   AF-A0A5M3ZAA0-F1
#
_cell.length_a   1.000
_cell.length_b   1.000
_cell.length_c   1.000
_cell.angle_alpha   90.00
_cell.angle_beta   90.00
_cell.angle_gamma   90.00
#
_symmetry.space_group_name_H-M   'P 1'
#
loop_
_entity.id
_entity.type
_entity.pdbx_description
1 polymer ?
#
loop_
_entity_poly.entity_id
_entity_poly.type
_entity_poly.pdbx_seq_one_letter_code
_entity_poly.pdbx_strand_id
1 'polypeptide(L)'
;MELSGPDPDIHVDVDLMILDYLLCMTLESILSAGQVRSEEKGEHNSIDSSIATIYAFKRLIPDPALIPEDIHTKLKILELADEIRRCASPAEILRDYVPLCRSRYPRRRWVGVACQLIAQGAITAAKEPGITLREGLNTHIAMTETSPNEERMRNATTQITSYFEPPPDTPLDAHIRRISTNLTPARLRQELFNTLLDIMKTQDPPILVQLERGKLAGLSRAETQQLKERAGIR
;
A
#
# COMPACT_ATOMS: atom_id res chain seq x y z
N MET A 1 -18.82 31.05 33.82
CA MET A 1 -18.18 31.20 32.50
C MET A 1 -18.03 29.78 31.99
N GLU A 2 -19.04 29.29 31.27
CA GLU A 2 -18.97 27.95 30.68
C GLU A 2 -17.87 27.99 29.62
N LEU A 3 -16.83 27.18 29.82
CA LEU A 3 -15.86 26.90 28.76
C LEU A 3 -16.66 26.15 27.70
N SER A 4 -17.12 26.86 26.67
CA SER A 4 -17.58 26.21 25.44
C SER A 4 -16.45 25.29 25.01
N GLY A 5 -16.72 23.98 24.97
CA GLY A 5 -15.75 23.01 24.51
C GLY A 5 -15.20 23.43 23.13
N PRO A 6 -14.00 22.97 22.75
CA PRO A 6 -13.49 23.24 21.41
C PRO A 6 -14.54 22.84 20.38
N ASP A 7 -14.61 23.60 19.30
CA ASP A 7 -15.51 23.31 18.18
C ASP A 7 -15.35 21.83 17.78
N PRO A 8 -16.44 21.04 17.69
CA PRO A 8 -16.37 19.65 17.28
C PRO A 8 -15.61 19.45 15.96
N ASP A 9 -15.62 20.43 15.06
CA ASP A 9 -14.86 20.38 13.81
C ASP A 9 -13.34 20.42 14.04
N ILE A 10 -12.88 21.17 15.06
CA ILE A 10 -11.45 21.22 15.44
C ILE A 10 -10.99 19.87 15.99
N HIS A 11 -11.84 19.15 16.71
CA HIS A 11 -11.51 17.82 17.22
C HIS A 11 -11.24 16.82 16.09
N VAL A 12 -12.07 16.85 15.04
CA VAL A 12 -11.90 15.98 13.87
C VAL A 12 -10.59 16.29 13.15
N ASP A 13 -10.27 17.57 12.94
CA ASP A 13 -9.01 17.96 12.28
C ASP A 13 -7.77 17.49 13.06
N VAL A 14 -7.79 17.63 14.39
CA VAL A 14 -6.70 17.16 15.25
C VAL A 14 -6.58 15.63 15.20
N ASP A 15 -7.70 14.91 15.25
CA ASP A 15 -7.71 13.45 15.18
C ASP A 15 -7.19 12.94 13.83
N LEU A 16 -7.55 13.61 12.73
CA LEU A 16 -7.02 13.31 11.39
C LEU A 16 -5.52 13.61 11.30
N MET A 17 -5.03 14.71 11.87
CA MET A 17 -3.60 15.01 11.92
C MET A 17 -2.80 13.97 12.72
N ILE A 18 -3.36 13.50 13.84
CA ILE A 18 -2.74 12.44 14.65
C ILE A 18 -2.74 11.12 13.88
N LEU A 19 -3.87 10.75 13.27
CA LEU A 19 -3.97 9.54 12.46
C LEU A 19 -2.94 9.55 11.31
N ASP A 20 -2.82 10.66 10.59
CA ASP A 20 -1.88 10.80 9.48
C ASP A 20 -0.42 10.65 9.94
N TYR A 21 -0.08 11.27 11.07
CA TYR A 21 1.23 11.12 11.68
C TYR A 21 1.54 9.67 12.06
N LEU A 22 0.62 9.01 12.79
CA LEU A 22 0.80 7.62 13.21
C LEU A 22 0.93 6.67 12.01
N LEU A 23 0.13 6.89 10.97
CA LEU A 23 0.21 6.16 9.70
C LEU A 23 1.58 6.29 9.07
N CYS A 24 2.06 7.51 8.87
CA CYS A 24 3.36 7.74 8.23
C CYS A 24 4.51 7.13 9.02
N MET A 25 4.55 7.30 10.34
CA MET A 25 5.62 6.73 11.17
C MET A 25 5.60 5.19 11.11
N THR A 26 4.43 4.59 11.23
CA THR A 26 4.28 3.13 11.18
C THR A 26 4.65 2.57 9.80
N LEU A 27 4.23 3.24 8.73
CA LEU A 27 4.57 2.86 7.37
C LEU A 27 6.06 2.99 7.09
N GLU A 28 6.71 4.06 7.54
CA GLU A 28 8.16 4.21 7.42
C GLU A 28 8.90 3.04 8.09
N SER A 29 8.48 2.65 9.30
CA SER A 29 9.05 1.48 9.99
C SER A 29 8.81 0.17 9.25
N ILE A 30 7.56 -0.12 8.83
CA ILE A 30 7.22 -1.38 8.13
C ILE A 30 7.96 -1.49 6.79
N LEU A 31 7.93 -0.42 6.00
CA LEU A 31 8.52 -0.43 4.65
C LEU A 31 10.05 -0.51 4.71
N SER A 32 10.68 0.15 5.70
CA SER A 32 12.13 0.07 5.90
C SER A 32 12.57 -1.31 6.39
N ALA A 33 11.85 -1.88 7.38
CA ALA A 33 12.10 -3.24 7.85
C ALA A 33 11.89 -4.29 6.74
N GLY A 34 10.90 -4.06 5.87
CA GLY A 34 10.64 -4.91 4.70
C GLY A 34 11.75 -4.89 3.64
N GLN A 35 12.62 -3.87 3.64
CA GLN A 35 13.75 -3.75 2.70
C GLN A 35 15.03 -4.40 3.21
N VAL A 36 15.23 -4.49 4.53
CA VAL A 36 16.42 -5.08 5.15
C VAL A 36 16.13 -6.53 5.54
N ARG A 37 16.96 -7.48 5.07
CA ARG A 37 16.94 -8.85 5.61
C ARG A 37 17.42 -8.80 7.06
N SER A 38 16.55 -8.59 8.04
CA SER A 38 16.96 -8.72 9.44
C SER A 38 16.02 -9.59 10.26
N GLU A 39 16.63 -10.61 10.85
CA GLU A 39 16.10 -11.48 11.89
C GLU A 39 16.06 -10.69 13.21
N GLU A 40 15.14 -9.73 13.36
CA GLU A 40 14.98 -9.03 14.64
C GLU A 40 13.56 -9.22 15.18
N LYS A 41 13.42 -10.25 16.03
CA LYS A 41 12.19 -10.59 16.78
C LYS A 41 11.70 -9.46 17.71
N GLY A 42 12.51 -8.43 17.96
CA GLY A 42 12.17 -7.30 18.84
C GLY A 42 11.24 -6.26 18.20
N GLU A 43 11.38 -5.98 16.89
CA GLU A 43 10.62 -4.93 16.21
C GLU A 43 9.16 -5.33 15.90
N HIS A 44 8.89 -6.63 15.76
CA HIS A 44 7.55 -7.12 15.36
C HIS A 44 6.46 -6.76 16.37
N ASN A 45 6.73 -6.88 17.67
CA ASN A 45 5.77 -6.53 18.73
C ASN A 45 5.44 -5.02 18.73
N SER A 46 6.40 -4.17 18.36
CA SER A 46 6.20 -2.72 18.28
C SER A 46 5.31 -2.34 17.08
N ILE A 47 5.51 -3.00 15.94
CA ILE A 47 4.71 -2.77 14.73
C ILE A 47 3.26 -3.21 14.95
N ASP A 48 3.03 -4.39 15.52
CA ASP A 48 1.67 -4.90 15.78
C ASP A 48 0.88 -3.97 16.70
N SER A 49 1.53 -3.46 17.76
CA SER A 49 0.92 -2.46 18.64
C SER A 49 0.59 -1.16 17.89
N SER A 50 1.49 -0.70 17.02
CA SER A 50 1.29 0.55 16.25
C SER A 50 0.11 0.42 15.28
N ILE A 51 0.01 -0.71 14.57
CA ILE A 51 -1.12 -1.03 13.69
C ILE A 51 -2.44 -1.05 14.49
N ALA A 52 -2.46 -1.71 15.66
CA ALA A 52 -3.65 -1.76 16.51
C ALA A 52 -4.09 -0.36 16.96
N THR A 53 -3.14 0.51 17.34
CA THR A 53 -3.40 1.90 17.70
C THR A 53 -4.01 2.68 16.53
N ILE A 54 -3.48 2.54 15.31
CA ILE A 54 -4.03 3.21 14.12
C ILE A 54 -5.48 2.80 13.87
N TYR A 55 -5.80 1.50 13.95
CA TYR A 55 -7.18 1.04 13.77
C TYR A 55 -8.11 1.50 14.90
N ALA A 56 -7.61 1.63 16.13
CA ALA A 56 -8.37 2.22 17.23
C ALA A 56 -8.69 3.70 16.93
N PHE A 57 -7.71 4.48 16.48
CA PHE A 57 -7.92 5.88 16.09
C PHE A 57 -8.87 6.03 14.89
N LYS A 58 -8.72 5.21 13.84
CA LYS A 58 -9.63 5.19 12.68
C LYS A 58 -11.09 4.99 13.09
N ARG A 59 -11.36 4.20 14.14
CA ARG A 59 -12.72 3.97 14.67
C ARG A 59 -13.29 5.14 15.47
N LEU A 60 -12.45 6.07 15.93
CA LEU A 60 -12.91 7.27 16.63
C LEU A 60 -13.42 8.34 15.65
N ILE A 61 -13.04 8.26 14.37
CA ILE A 61 -13.49 9.19 13.35
C ILE A 61 -14.98 8.90 13.06
N PRO A 62 -15.88 9.87 13.31
CA PRO A 62 -17.32 9.63 13.30
C PRO A 62 -17.90 9.35 11.91
N ASP A 63 -17.29 9.91 10.86
CA ASP A 63 -17.68 9.67 9.47
C ASP A 63 -16.46 9.37 8.59
N PRO A 64 -16.36 8.15 8.00
CA PRO A 64 -15.31 7.79 7.06
C PRO A 64 -15.21 8.70 5.82
N ALA A 65 -16.28 9.41 5.46
CA ALA A 65 -16.28 10.37 4.35
C ALA A 65 -15.46 11.64 4.65
N LEU A 66 -15.20 11.92 5.93
CA LEU A 66 -14.34 13.03 6.37
C LEU A 66 -12.86 12.73 6.21
N ILE A 67 -12.48 11.46 6.04
CA ILE A 67 -11.08 11.07 5.89
C ILE A 67 -10.59 11.53 4.51
N PRO A 68 -9.55 12.38 4.45
CA PRO A 68 -8.94 12.81 3.20
C PRO A 68 -8.38 11.65 2.38
N GLU A 69 -8.36 11.84 1.07
CA GLU A 69 -8.00 10.81 0.09
C GLU A 69 -6.52 10.36 0.18
N ASP A 70 -5.62 11.21 0.68
CA ASP A 70 -4.23 10.83 0.98
C ASP A 70 -4.13 9.94 2.23
N ILE A 71 -4.91 10.21 3.29
CA ILE A 71 -5.00 9.34 4.47
C ILE A 71 -5.61 7.98 4.09
N HIS A 72 -6.67 7.96 3.26
CA HIS A 72 -7.22 6.71 2.72
C HIS A 72 -6.18 5.92 1.94
N THR A 73 -5.32 6.60 1.18
CA THR A 73 -4.23 5.94 0.46
C THR A 73 -3.20 5.34 1.42
N LYS A 74 -2.79 6.08 2.45
CA LYS A 74 -1.88 5.59 3.49
C LYS A 74 -2.47 4.39 4.24
N LEU A 75 -3.77 4.39 4.53
CA LEU A 75 -4.48 3.26 5.13
C LEU A 75 -4.45 2.01 4.24
N LYS A 76 -4.71 2.14 2.94
CA LYS A 76 -4.61 1.02 1.99
C LYS A 76 -3.20 0.48 1.87
N ILE A 77 -2.19 1.36 1.90
CA ILE A 77 -0.78 0.95 1.92
C ILE A 77 -0.48 0.16 3.19
N LEU A 78 -1.01 0.59 4.35
CA LEU A 78 -0.83 -0.12 5.63
C LEU A 78 -1.47 -1.50 5.61
N GLU A 79 -2.71 -1.60 5.15
CA GLU A 79 -3.45 -2.87 5.01
C GLU A 79 -2.65 -3.86 4.16
N LEU A 80 -2.20 -3.44 2.98
CA LEU A 80 -1.42 -4.28 2.08
C LEU A 80 -0.02 -4.61 2.62
N ALA A 81 0.65 -3.67 3.28
CA ALA A 81 1.95 -3.93 3.91
C ALA A 81 1.83 -4.97 5.04
N ASP A 82 0.74 -4.93 5.80
CA ASP A 82 0.44 -5.90 6.85
C ASP A 82 0.13 -7.29 6.27
N GLU A 83 -0.64 -7.37 5.19
CA GLU A 83 -0.89 -8.63 4.45
C GLU A 83 0.41 -9.28 3.97
N ILE A 84 1.29 -8.49 3.35
CA ILE A 84 2.61 -8.95 2.90
C ILE A 84 3.44 -9.44 4.10
N ARG A 85 3.39 -8.71 5.22
CA ARG A 85 4.13 -9.06 6.44
C ARG A 85 3.65 -10.40 7.02
N ARG A 86 2.34 -10.63 7.02
CA ARG A 86 1.67 -11.86 7.48
C ARG A 86 1.74 -13.01 6.47
N CYS A 87 2.48 -12.85 5.37
CA CYS A 87 2.64 -13.87 4.34
C CYS A 87 1.29 -14.29 3.72
N ALA A 88 0.40 -13.33 3.47
CA ALA A 88 -0.84 -13.56 2.74
C ALA A 88 -0.57 -14.23 1.39
N SER A 89 -1.58 -14.93 0.88
CA SER A 89 -1.49 -15.61 -0.40
C SER A 89 -1.30 -14.61 -1.56
N PRO A 90 -0.70 -15.03 -2.70
CA PRO A 90 -0.58 -14.17 -3.85
C PRO A 90 -1.92 -13.58 -4.33
N ALA A 91 -3.02 -14.32 -4.16
CA ALA A 91 -4.36 -13.89 -4.54
C ALA A 91 -4.90 -12.76 -3.64
N GLU A 92 -4.65 -12.85 -2.34
CA GLU A 92 -5.03 -11.80 -1.38
C GLU A 92 -4.26 -10.51 -1.68
N ILE A 93 -2.93 -10.60 -1.75
CA ILE A 93 -2.07 -9.45 -2.07
C ILE A 93 -2.46 -8.82 -3.42
N LEU A 94 -2.75 -9.64 -4.44
CA LEU A 94 -3.10 -9.16 -5.79
C LEU A 94 -4.37 -8.30 -5.77
N ARG A 95 -5.37 -8.67 -4.96
CA ARG A 95 -6.67 -8.00 -4.88
C ARG A 95 -6.53 -6.53 -4.52
N ASP A 96 -5.64 -6.21 -3.60
CA ASP A 96 -5.47 -4.85 -3.09
C ASP A 96 -4.28 -4.12 -3.73
N TYR A 97 -3.25 -4.86 -4.16
CA TYR A 97 -2.08 -4.30 -4.86
C TYR A 97 -2.44 -3.65 -6.19
N VAL A 98 -3.22 -4.32 -7.04
CA VAL A 98 -3.52 -3.82 -8.39
C VAL A 98 -4.35 -2.53 -8.36
N PRO A 99 -5.47 -2.42 -7.61
CA PRO A 99 -6.21 -1.17 -7.50
C PRO A 99 -5.37 -0.01 -6.95
N LEU A 100 -4.54 -0.28 -5.93
CA LEU A 100 -3.67 0.74 -5.33
C LEU A 100 -2.63 1.28 -6.33
N CYS A 101 -1.97 0.39 -7.07
CA CYS A 101 -0.97 0.80 -8.06
C CYS A 101 -1.60 1.57 -9.23
N ARG A 102 -2.81 1.20 -9.66
CA ARG A 102 -3.50 1.87 -10.77
C ARG A 102 -3.86 3.32 -10.46
N SER A 103 -4.34 3.59 -9.25
CA SER A 103 -4.78 4.95 -8.87
C SER A 103 -3.61 5.89 -8.59
N ARG A 104 -2.47 5.37 -8.14
CA ARG A 104 -1.36 6.21 -7.62
C ARG A 104 -0.04 6.09 -8.37
N TYR A 105 0.18 5.04 -9.16
CA TYR A 105 1.51 4.74 -9.71
C TYR A 105 1.53 4.68 -11.26
N PRO A 106 1.97 5.76 -11.94
CA PRO A 106 2.00 5.81 -13.41
C PRO A 106 3.15 5.00 -14.04
N ARG A 107 4.03 4.38 -13.24
CA ARG A 107 5.20 3.64 -13.74
C ARG A 107 4.89 2.17 -13.99
N ARG A 108 5.32 1.64 -15.13
CA ARG A 108 5.07 0.23 -15.57
C ARG A 108 5.65 -0.87 -14.66
N ARG A 109 6.45 -0.55 -13.64
CA ARG A 109 7.12 -1.56 -12.80
C ARG A 109 6.13 -2.45 -12.03
N TRP A 110 4.98 -1.92 -11.62
CA TRP A 110 4.00 -2.68 -10.85
C TRP A 110 3.35 -3.82 -11.64
N VAL A 111 3.25 -3.69 -12.98
CA VAL A 111 2.63 -4.72 -13.84
C VAL A 111 3.42 -6.03 -13.78
N GLY A 112 4.75 -5.96 -13.77
CA GLY A 112 5.59 -7.15 -13.66
C GLY A 112 5.41 -7.87 -12.33
N VAL A 113 5.29 -7.12 -11.23
CA VAL A 113 5.01 -7.66 -9.89
C VAL A 113 3.63 -8.31 -9.85
N ALA A 114 2.60 -7.66 -10.42
CA ALA A 114 1.26 -8.24 -10.54
C ALA A 114 1.27 -9.54 -11.36
N CYS A 115 1.99 -9.59 -12.48
CA CYS A 115 2.13 -10.82 -13.28
C CYS A 115 2.83 -11.94 -12.48
N GLN A 116 3.79 -11.60 -11.62
CA GLN A 116 4.42 -12.57 -10.74
C GLN A 116 3.43 -13.18 -9.73
N LEU A 117 2.62 -12.32 -9.09
CA LEU A 117 1.57 -12.74 -8.15
C LEU A 117 0.54 -13.65 -8.83
N ILE A 118 0.08 -13.26 -10.03
CA ILE A 118 -0.86 -14.06 -10.83
C ILE A 118 -0.26 -15.44 -11.16
N ALA A 119 0.99 -15.50 -11.63
CA ALA A 119 1.64 -16.77 -11.96
C ALA A 119 1.80 -17.68 -10.73
N GLN A 120 2.20 -17.13 -9.58
CA GLN A 120 2.33 -17.89 -8.33
C GLN A 120 0.97 -18.34 -7.79
N GLY A 121 -0.06 -17.49 -7.88
CA GLY A 121 -1.42 -17.82 -7.51
C GLY A 121 -2.01 -18.93 -8.38
N ALA A 122 -1.83 -18.84 -9.70
CA ALA A 122 -2.27 -19.86 -10.65
C ALA A 122 -1.62 -21.23 -10.40
N ILE A 123 -0.29 -21.27 -10.17
CA ILE A 123 0.42 -22.52 -9.85
C ILE A 123 -0.04 -23.09 -8.51
N THR A 124 -0.37 -22.24 -7.54
CA THR A 124 -0.87 -22.68 -6.25
C THR A 124 -2.27 -23.27 -6.37
N ALA A 125 -3.18 -22.59 -7.08
CA ALA A 125 -4.52 -23.08 -7.34
C ALA A 125 -4.53 -24.40 -8.11
N ALA A 126 -3.62 -24.57 -9.08
CA ALA A 126 -3.50 -25.82 -9.85
C ALA A 126 -3.01 -27.04 -9.04
N LYS A 127 -2.65 -26.86 -7.76
CA LYS A 127 -2.41 -27.98 -6.83
C LYS A 127 -3.71 -28.55 -6.28
N GLU A 128 -4.80 -27.79 -6.33
CA GLU A 128 -6.11 -28.24 -5.86
C GLU A 128 -6.72 -29.23 -6.86
N PRO A 129 -7.33 -30.33 -6.40
CA PRO A 129 -7.96 -31.29 -7.28
C PRO A 129 -9.06 -30.64 -8.14
N GLY A 130 -8.96 -30.81 -9.46
CA GLY A 130 -9.97 -30.32 -10.41
C GLY A 130 -9.76 -28.90 -10.91
N ILE A 131 -8.70 -28.19 -10.49
CA ILE A 131 -8.34 -26.88 -11.04
C ILE A 131 -7.16 -27.04 -12.00
N THR A 132 -7.36 -26.69 -13.27
CA THR A 132 -6.26 -26.62 -14.24
C THR A 132 -5.45 -25.35 -14.08
N LEU A 133 -4.18 -25.34 -14.53
CA LEU A 133 -3.35 -24.14 -14.52
C LEU A 133 -3.98 -22.98 -15.30
N ARG A 134 -4.67 -23.27 -16.40
CA ARG A 134 -5.36 -22.28 -17.22
C ARG A 134 -6.56 -21.67 -16.48
N GLU A 135 -7.35 -22.48 -15.78
CA GLU A 135 -8.47 -21.98 -14.95
C GLU A 135 -7.95 -21.13 -13.79
N GLY A 136 -6.89 -21.58 -13.12
CA GLY A 136 -6.22 -20.81 -12.07
C GLY A 136 -5.70 -19.47 -12.60
N LEU A 137 -5.05 -19.46 -13.77
CA LEU A 137 -4.55 -18.25 -14.43
C LEU A 137 -5.68 -17.28 -14.78
N ASN A 138 -6.72 -17.76 -15.46
CA ASN A 138 -7.87 -16.94 -15.85
C ASN A 138 -8.55 -16.31 -14.61
N THR A 139 -8.72 -17.09 -13.55
CA THR A 139 -9.29 -16.61 -12.28
C THR A 139 -8.48 -15.45 -11.70
N HIS A 140 -7.15 -15.56 -11.67
CA HIS A 140 -6.29 -14.51 -11.13
C HIS A 140 -6.17 -13.29 -12.05
N ILE A 141 -6.21 -13.46 -13.38
CA ILE A 141 -6.27 -12.33 -14.33
C ILE A 141 -7.57 -11.56 -14.12
N ALA A 142 -8.71 -12.26 -13.96
CA ALA A 142 -10.00 -11.62 -13.73
C ALA A 142 -10.03 -10.78 -12.44
N MET A 143 -9.26 -11.14 -11.40
CA MET A 143 -9.12 -10.29 -10.20
C MET A 143 -8.50 -8.92 -10.51
N THR A 144 -7.76 -8.82 -11.61
CA THR A 144 -7.19 -7.55 -12.06
C THR A 144 -8.15 -6.78 -12.97
N GLU A 145 -9.32 -7.30 -13.32
CA GLU A 145 -10.29 -6.57 -14.13
C GLU A 145 -11.15 -5.67 -13.23
N THR A 146 -11.19 -4.37 -13.54
CA THR A 146 -12.12 -3.43 -12.90
C THR A 146 -12.85 -2.60 -13.96
N SER A 147 -13.94 -1.94 -13.56
CA SER A 147 -14.90 -1.22 -14.41
C SER A 147 -14.29 -0.52 -15.64
N PRO A 148 -14.88 -0.66 -16.85
CA PRO A 148 -14.24 -0.34 -18.14
C PRO A 148 -14.00 1.16 -18.46
N ASN A 149 -14.27 2.07 -17.53
CA ASN A 149 -14.48 3.48 -17.83
C ASN A 149 -13.21 4.35 -17.93
N GLU A 150 -12.01 3.87 -17.63
CA GLU A 150 -10.78 4.66 -17.87
C GLU A 150 -9.83 4.01 -18.86
N GLU A 151 -9.41 4.76 -19.87
CA GLU A 151 -8.49 4.31 -20.93
C GLU A 151 -7.13 3.82 -20.39
N ARG A 152 -6.66 4.41 -19.28
CA ARG A 152 -5.48 3.94 -18.53
C ARG A 152 -5.67 2.52 -17.99
N MET A 153 -6.89 2.15 -17.61
CA MET A 153 -7.22 0.82 -17.09
C MET A 153 -7.15 -0.24 -18.19
N ARG A 154 -7.64 0.07 -19.40
CA ARG A 154 -7.58 -0.86 -20.55
C ARG A 154 -6.14 -1.25 -20.89
N ASN A 155 -5.22 -0.29 -20.88
CA ASN A 155 -3.82 -0.55 -21.22
C ASN A 155 -3.12 -1.50 -20.23
N ALA A 156 -3.38 -1.36 -18.93
CA ALA A 156 -2.77 -2.22 -17.91
C ALA A 156 -3.27 -3.67 -18.01
N THR A 157 -4.58 -3.87 -18.17
CA THR A 157 -5.16 -5.22 -18.35
C THR A 157 -4.62 -5.87 -19.63
N THR A 158 -4.59 -5.15 -20.76
CA THR A 158 -3.99 -5.66 -22.00
C THR A 158 -2.53 -6.06 -21.81
N GLN A 159 -1.74 -5.26 -21.09
CA GLN A 159 -0.34 -5.61 -20.78
C GLN A 159 -0.24 -6.90 -19.97
N ILE A 160 -1.06 -7.04 -18.91
CA ILE A 160 -1.10 -8.27 -18.09
C ILE A 160 -1.48 -9.48 -18.95
N THR A 161 -2.54 -9.39 -19.76
CA THR A 161 -2.98 -10.50 -20.63
C THR A 161 -1.88 -10.89 -21.62
N SER A 162 -1.28 -9.92 -22.31
CA SER A 162 -0.21 -10.18 -23.29
C SER A 162 1.03 -10.81 -22.66
N TYR A 163 1.30 -10.53 -21.38
CA TYR A 163 2.44 -11.09 -20.65
C TYR A 163 2.34 -12.62 -20.49
N PHE A 164 1.11 -13.15 -20.45
CA PHE A 164 0.84 -14.57 -20.31
C PHE A 164 0.68 -15.31 -21.63
N GLU A 165 0.74 -14.62 -22.77
CA GLU A 165 0.82 -15.26 -24.07
C GLU A 165 2.19 -15.95 -24.22
N PRO A 166 2.23 -17.29 -24.36
CA PRO A 166 3.50 -17.99 -24.49
C PRO A 166 4.15 -17.66 -25.84
N PRO A 167 5.49 -17.58 -25.91
CA PRO A 167 6.21 -17.50 -27.19
C PRO A 167 5.87 -18.70 -28.08
N PRO A 168 6.09 -18.58 -29.41
CA PRO A 168 6.00 -19.72 -30.32
C PRO A 168 6.79 -20.92 -29.78
N ASP A 169 6.22 -22.11 -29.95
CA ASP A 169 6.80 -23.40 -29.52
C ASP A 169 7.03 -23.56 -28.01
N THR A 170 6.50 -22.67 -27.18
CA THR A 170 6.56 -22.79 -25.71
C THR A 170 5.20 -23.24 -25.15
N PRO A 171 5.12 -24.41 -24.48
CA PRO A 171 3.89 -24.79 -23.76
C PRO A 171 3.53 -23.77 -22.68
N LEU A 172 2.22 -23.50 -22.51
CA LEU A 172 1.73 -22.53 -21.50
C LEU A 172 2.33 -22.81 -20.12
N ASP A 173 2.27 -24.06 -19.66
CA ASP A 173 2.75 -24.46 -18.34
C ASP A 173 4.24 -24.15 -18.13
N ALA A 174 5.07 -24.35 -19.16
CA ALA A 174 6.48 -24.01 -19.12
C ALA A 174 6.68 -22.48 -19.04
N HIS A 175 5.90 -21.70 -19.79
CA HIS A 175 5.93 -20.24 -19.75
C HIS A 175 5.51 -19.69 -18.38
N ILE A 176 4.39 -20.16 -17.81
CA ILE A 176 3.90 -19.71 -16.50
C ILE A 176 4.89 -20.09 -15.38
N ARG A 177 5.47 -21.29 -15.43
CA ARG A 177 6.51 -21.69 -14.47
C ARG A 177 7.73 -20.79 -14.57
N ARG A 178 8.19 -20.47 -15.78
CA ARG A 178 9.28 -19.50 -15.99
C ARG A 178 8.96 -18.13 -15.41
N ILE A 179 7.75 -17.62 -15.64
CA ILE A 179 7.30 -16.37 -15.02
C ILE A 179 7.40 -16.50 -13.49
N SER A 180 6.80 -17.54 -12.90
CA SER A 180 6.77 -17.71 -11.45
C SER A 180 8.13 -17.81 -10.77
N THR A 181 9.19 -18.15 -11.52
CA THR A 181 10.57 -18.24 -11.03
C THR A 181 11.43 -17.02 -11.35
N ASN A 182 10.94 -16.06 -12.15
CA ASN A 182 11.67 -14.81 -12.43
C ASN A 182 12.06 -14.04 -11.16
N LEU A 183 11.17 -14.04 -10.16
CA LEU A 183 11.45 -13.51 -8.83
C LEU A 183 11.31 -14.61 -7.79
N THR A 184 12.32 -14.76 -6.93
CA THR A 184 12.21 -15.57 -5.72
C THR A 184 11.17 -14.95 -4.78
N PRO A 185 10.55 -15.72 -3.86
CA PRO A 185 9.58 -15.17 -2.91
C PRO A 185 10.10 -13.97 -2.12
N ALA A 186 11.37 -14.01 -1.70
CA ALA A 186 12.02 -12.89 -1.01
C ALA A 186 12.17 -11.64 -1.90
N ARG A 187 12.53 -11.81 -3.18
CA ARG A 187 12.61 -10.69 -4.13
C ARG A 187 11.24 -10.13 -4.46
N LEU A 188 10.22 -10.98 -4.62
CA LEU A 188 8.85 -10.53 -4.84
C LEU A 188 8.36 -9.67 -3.66
N ARG A 189 8.57 -10.14 -2.43
CA ARG A 189 8.25 -9.39 -1.22
C ARG A 189 8.94 -8.02 -1.20
N GLN A 190 10.23 -7.98 -1.57
CA GLN A 190 10.98 -6.73 -1.65
C GLN A 190 10.44 -5.77 -2.72
N GLU A 191 10.09 -6.28 -3.91
CA GLU A 191 9.50 -5.45 -4.98
C GLU A 191 8.11 -4.91 -4.62
N LEU A 192 7.31 -5.68 -3.86
CA LEU A 192 6.05 -5.20 -3.31
C LEU A 192 6.29 -4.01 -2.36
N PHE A 193 7.16 -4.16 -1.37
CA PHE A 193 7.50 -3.05 -0.46
C PHE A 193 8.13 -1.85 -1.17
N ASN A 194 8.98 -2.08 -2.16
CA ASN A 194 9.53 -0.99 -2.98
C ASN A 194 8.44 -0.22 -3.72
N THR A 195 7.43 -0.92 -4.25
CA THR A 195 6.29 -0.27 -4.90
C THR A 195 5.50 0.56 -3.89
N LEU A 196 5.20 0.02 -2.71
CA LEU A 196 4.48 0.74 -1.65
C LEU A 196 5.24 1.97 -1.18
N LEU A 197 6.56 1.86 -1.02
CA LEU A 197 7.43 2.98 -0.67
C LEU A 197 7.45 4.06 -1.75
N ASP A 198 7.49 3.66 -3.02
CA ASP A 198 7.44 4.60 -4.12
C ASP A 198 6.10 5.35 -4.16
N ILE A 199 4.98 4.71 -3.83
CA ILE A 199 3.68 5.38 -3.69
C ILE A 199 3.68 6.32 -2.47
N MET A 200 4.22 5.89 -1.34
CA MET A 200 4.34 6.74 -0.14
C MET A 200 5.14 8.02 -0.41
N LYS A 201 6.21 7.93 -1.20
CA LYS A 201 7.05 9.09 -1.57
C LYS A 201 6.33 10.12 -2.44
N THR A 202 5.19 9.80 -3.04
CA THR A 202 4.39 10.78 -3.78
C THR A 202 3.35 11.48 -2.91
N GLN A 203 3.19 11.07 -1.65
CA GLN A 203 2.27 11.71 -0.70
C GLN A 203 2.99 12.86 0.02
N ASP A 204 2.24 13.90 0.38
CA ASP A 204 2.77 14.94 1.25
C ASP A 204 3.02 14.38 2.66
N PRO A 205 4.12 14.80 3.32
CA PRO A 205 4.38 14.42 4.71
C PRO A 205 3.29 15.00 5.62
N PRO A 206 2.94 14.33 6.74
CA PRO A 206 1.94 14.84 7.68
C PRO A 206 2.35 16.20 8.25
N ILE A 207 1.36 17.05 8.56
CA ILE A 207 1.59 18.38 9.15
C ILE A 207 2.48 18.29 10.40
N LEU A 208 2.24 17.30 11.26
CA LEU A 208 3.04 17.11 12.48
C LEU A 208 4.51 16.81 12.16
N VAL A 209 4.79 15.97 11.16
CA VAL A 209 6.16 15.71 10.69
C VAL A 209 6.80 16.98 10.10
N GLN A 210 6.04 17.79 9.38
CA GLN A 210 6.53 19.05 8.82
C GLN A 210 6.91 20.06 9.92
N LEU A 211 6.11 20.14 10.99
CA LEU A 211 6.38 20.98 12.16
C LEU A 211 7.64 20.52 12.90
N GLU A 212 7.83 19.22 13.10
CA GLU A 212 9.05 18.65 13.69
C GLU A 212 10.30 18.98 12.87
N ARG A 213 10.19 18.94 11.53
CA ARG A 213 11.27 19.31 10.60
C ARG A 213 11.51 20.83 10.50
N GLY A 214 10.68 21.63 11.17
CA GLY A 214 10.77 23.08 11.21
C GLY A 214 10.46 23.77 9.88
N LYS A 215 9.64 23.16 9.02
CA LYS A 215 9.17 23.77 7.77
C LYS A 215 7.80 23.21 7.38
N LEU A 216 6.77 24.01 7.62
CA LEU A 216 5.40 23.75 7.15
C LEU A 216 5.26 24.13 5.67
N ALA A 217 4.55 23.32 4.89
CA ALA A 217 4.23 23.60 3.51
C ALA A 217 3.48 24.94 3.38
N GLY A 218 3.84 25.73 2.37
CA GLY A 218 3.30 27.07 2.18
C GLY A 218 3.93 28.16 3.05
N LEU A 219 4.75 27.82 4.05
CA LEU A 219 5.45 28.78 4.90
C LEU A 219 6.99 28.70 4.74
N SER A 220 7.65 29.82 4.99
CA SER A 220 9.09 29.85 5.25
C SER A 220 9.40 29.24 6.62
N ARG A 221 10.68 28.91 6.86
CA ARG A 221 11.15 28.43 8.17
C ARG A 221 10.91 29.47 9.28
N ALA A 222 11.07 30.75 8.98
CA ALA A 222 10.84 31.84 9.93
C ALA A 222 9.35 31.95 10.31
N GLU A 223 8.46 31.89 9.32
CA GLU A 223 7.00 31.89 9.56
C GLU A 223 6.55 30.63 10.32
N THR A 224 7.13 29.47 9.99
CA THR A 224 6.87 28.21 10.73
C THR A 224 7.30 28.34 12.19
N GLN A 225 8.48 28.91 12.45
CA GLN A 225 8.98 29.12 13.82
C GLN A 225 8.10 30.10 14.59
N GLN A 226 7.69 31.21 13.98
CA GLN A 226 6.77 32.15 14.59
C GLN A 226 5.41 31.50 14.93
N LEU A 227 4.91 30.63 14.05
CA LEU A 227 3.69 29.86 14.31
C LEU A 227 3.86 28.90 15.50
N LYS A 228 4.98 28.15 15.54
CA LYS A 228 5.31 27.25 16.65
C LYS A 228 5.35 27.99 17.99
N GLU A 229 6.03 29.14 18.04
CA GLU A 229 6.13 29.98 19.25
C GLU A 229 4.75 30.46 19.73
N ARG A 230 3.89 30.91 18.81
CA ARG A 230 2.52 31.33 19.12
C ARG A 230 1.66 30.18 19.65
N ALA A 231 1.89 28.96 19.16
CA ALA A 231 1.19 27.75 19.59
C ALA A 231 1.81 27.09 20.84
N GLY A 232 2.92 27.63 21.38
CA GLY A 232 3.61 27.05 22.54
C GLY A 232 4.40 25.76 22.23
N ILE A 233 4.65 25.48 20.95
CA ILE A 233 5.42 24.33 20.48
C ILE A 233 6.89 24.75 20.40
N ARG A 234 7.79 24.05 21.11
CA ARG A 234 9.23 24.35 21.10
C ARG A 234 9.92 23.72 19.89
#